data_AF-A0A4Q3RJA2-F1
#
_entry.id   AF-A0A4Q3RJA2-F1
#
_cell.length_a   1.000
_cell.length_b   1.000
_cell.length_c   1.000
_cell.angle_alpha   90.00
_cell.angle_beta   90.00
_cell.angle_gamma   90.00
#
_symmetry.space_group_name_H-M   'P 1'
#
loop_
_entity.id
_entity.type
_entity.pdbx_description
1 polymer ?
#
loop_
_entity_poly.entity_id
_entity_poly.type
_entity_poly.pdbx_seq_one_letter_code
_entity_poly.pdbx_strand_id
1 'polypeptide(L)' 'MISFKKRNMICGLFVKGHRDYNDLKSKNFWRIVPQSQFTAYEKTGDIQLAKIFSGSEFSRLSIAKTAAE' A
#
# COMPACT_ATOMS: atom_id res chain seq x y z
N MET A 1 -0.51 -5.52 -6.51
CA MET A 1 0.96 -5.56 -6.59
C MET A 1 1.48 -4.19 -6.98
N ILE A 2 2.48 -3.71 -6.25
CA ILE A 2 3.21 -2.46 -6.52
C ILE A 2 4.62 -2.85 -6.95
N SER A 3 4.96 -2.56 -8.20
CA SER A 3 6.31 -2.72 -8.74
C SER A 3 7.09 -1.43 -8.54
N PHE A 4 8.32 -1.52 -8.04
CA PHE A 4 9.21 -0.39 -7.84
C PHE A 4 10.28 -0.31 -8.92
N LYS A 5 10.86 0.87 -9.12
CA LYS A 5 11.96 1.07 -10.09
C LYS A 5 13.26 0.42 -9.64
N LYS A 6 13.53 0.48 -8.32
CA LYS A 6 14.81 0.10 -7.73
C LYS A 6 14.71 -1.06 -6.73
N ARG A 7 13.51 -1.63 -6.51
CA ARG A 7 13.27 -2.64 -5.47
C ARG A 7 12.34 -3.74 -5.96
N ASN A 8 12.29 -4.85 -5.23
CA ASN A 8 11.35 -5.93 -5.46
C ASN A 8 9.91 -5.42 -5.41
N MET A 9 9.05 -6.00 -6.26
CA MET A 9 7.63 -5.73 -6.18
C MET A 9 7.08 -6.18 -4.82
N ILE A 10 6.10 -5.44 -4.29
CA ILE A 10 5.42 -5.82 -3.06
C ILE A 10 3.92 -5.97 -3.31
N CYS A 11 3.30 -6.87 -2.56
CA CYS A 11 1.86 -6.91 -2.39
C CYS A 11 1.47 -6.08 -1.16
N GLY A 12 0.55 -5.15 -1.35
CA GLY A 12 0.10 -4.30 -0.27
C GLY A 12 -1.23 -3.61 -0.57
N LEU A 13 -1.89 -3.16 0.49
CA LEU A 13 -3.23 -2.59 0.47
C LEU A 13 -3.13 -1.08 0.74
N PHE A 14 -3.72 -0.29 -0.15
CA PHE A 14 -3.72 1.16 -0.04
C PHE A 14 -4.73 1.63 1.02
N VAL A 15 -4.25 2.36 2.01
CA VAL A 15 -5.08 2.90 3.09
C VAL A 15 -5.67 4.24 2.65
N LYS A 16 -6.96 4.24 2.31
CA LYS A 16 -7.70 5.45 1.88
C LYS A 16 -8.50 6.12 3.01
N GLY A 17 -8.79 5.40 4.09
CA GLY A 17 -9.67 5.88 5.17
C GLY A 17 -9.00 6.79 6.22
N HIS A 18 -7.69 7.05 6.11
CA HIS A 18 -6.98 7.87 7.09
C HIS A 18 -7.08 9.36 6.78
N ARG A 19 -7.11 10.22 7.81
CA ARG A 19 -7.20 11.69 7.64
C ARG A 19 -6.08 12.26 6.77
N ASP A 20 -4.87 11.71 6.88
CA ASP A 20 -3.70 12.14 6.08
C ASP A 20 -3.76 11.69 4.61
N TYR A 21 -4.76 10.92 4.19
CA TYR A 21 -4.82 10.38 2.83
C TYR A 21 -4.74 11.49 1.78
N ASN A 22 -5.47 12.59 1.99
CA ASN A 22 -5.50 13.69 1.01
C ASN A 22 -4.16 14.43 0.95
N ASP A 23 -3.50 14.60 2.09
CA ASP A 23 -2.20 15.28 2.21
C ASP A 23 -1.09 14.45 1.56
N LEU A 24 -1.06 13.15 1.89
CA LEU A 24 -0.13 12.20 1.31
C LEU A 24 -0.34 12.08 -0.20
N LYS A 25 -1.59 11.92 -0.66
CA LYS A 25 -1.92 11.85 -2.09
C LYS A 25 -1.44 13.09 -2.86
N SER A 26 -1.64 14.28 -2.29
CA SER A 26 -1.20 15.54 -2.90
C SER A 26 0.31 15.62 -3.10
N LYS A 27 1.07 14.98 -2.20
CA LYS A 27 2.53 14.86 -2.25
C LYS A 27 3.01 13.57 -2.96
N ASN A 28 2.11 12.82 -3.59
CA ASN A 28 2.37 11.50 -4.19
C ASN A 28 2.96 10.48 -3.20
N PHE A 29 2.53 10.52 -1.94
CA PHE A 29 2.80 9.49 -0.95
C PHE A 29 1.57 8.62 -0.72
N TRP A 30 1.81 7.35 -0.44
CA TRP A 30 0.77 6.35 -0.28
C TRP A 30 1.05 5.50 0.95
N ARG A 31 0.10 5.45 1.88
CA ARG A 31 0.14 4.45 2.97
C ARG A 31 -0.28 3.11 2.41
N ILE A 32 0.60 2.13 2.55
CA ILE A 32 0.41 0.78 2.06
C ILE A 32 0.68 -0.17 3.21
N VAL A 33 -0.32 -0.98 3.56
CA VAL A 33 -0.13 -2.12 4.45
C VAL A 33 0.59 -3.19 3.65
N PRO A 34 1.73 -3.73 4.08
CA PRO A 34 2.35 -4.87 3.41
C PRO A 34 1.56 -6.15 3.69
N GLN A 35 1.61 -7.13 2.79
CA GLN A 35 0.88 -8.39 2.93
C GLN A 35 1.12 -9.10 4.28
N SER A 36 2.34 -9.06 4.82
CA SER A 36 2.67 -9.63 6.14
C SER A 36 1.83 -9.05 7.29
N GLN A 37 1.37 -7.81 7.15
CA GLN A 37 0.60 -7.10 8.16
C GLN A 37 -0.90 -7.05 7.85
N PHE A 38 -1.37 -7.66 6.74
CA PHE A 38 -2.79 -7.66 6.37
C PHE A 38 -3.66 -8.23 7.48
N THR A 39 -3.34 -9.42 7.98
CA THR A 39 -4.12 -10.08 9.03
C THR A 39 -4.18 -9.25 10.31
N ALA A 40 -3.07 -8.60 10.68
CA ALA A 40 -3.03 -7.74 11.84
C ALA A 40 -3.86 -6.46 11.62
N TYR A 41 -3.76 -5.85 10.44
CA TYR A 41 -4.51 -4.65 10.08
C TYR A 41 -6.01 -4.90 9.98
N GLU A 42 -6.43 -6.02 9.42
CA GLU A 42 -7.85 -6.39 9.35
C GLU A 42 -8.45 -6.64 10.74
N LYS A 43 -7.67 -7.20 11.67
CA LYS A 43 -8.14 -7.44 13.05
C LYS A 43 -8.16 -6.19 13.92
N THR A 44 -7.18 -5.30 13.76
CA THR A 44 -6.97 -4.17 14.68
C THR A 44 -7.41 -2.82 14.10
N GLY A 45 -7.44 -2.69 12.77
CA GLY A 45 -7.55 -1.41 12.09
C GLY A 45 -6.34 -0.50 12.30
N ASP A 46 -5.23 -1.02 12.82
CA ASP A 46 -4.12 -0.20 13.28
C ASP A 46 -3.27 0.36 12.12
N ILE A 47 -3.26 1.68 12.01
CA ILE A 47 -2.60 2.40 10.91
C ILE A 47 -1.07 2.39 11.02
N GLN A 48 -0.49 2.07 12.19
CA GLN A 48 0.96 1.94 12.37
C GLN A 48 1.51 0.71 11.63
N LEU A 49 0.65 -0.27 11.33
CA LEU A 49 0.99 -1.43 10.51
C LEU A 49 1.20 -1.06 9.02
N ALA A 50 0.69 0.09 8.60
CA ALA A 50 0.89 0.63 7.25
C ALA A 50 2.21 1.41 7.17
N LYS A 51 2.96 1.21 6.08
CA LYS A 51 4.16 2.00 5.77
C LYS A 51 3.85 3.04 4.71
N ILE A 52 4.50 4.20 4.79
CA ILE A 52 4.38 5.25 3.79
C ILE A 52 5.40 4.98 2.68
N PHE A 53 4.92 4.95 1.44
CA PHE A 53 5.76 4.80 0.26
C PHE A 53 5.61 6.01 -0.65
N SER A 54 6.71 6.44 -1.27
CA SER A 54 6.67 7.46 -2.31
C SER A 54 6.21 6.85 -3.62
N GLY A 55 5.16 7.39 -4.21
CA GLY A 55 4.64 6.99 -5.50
C GLY A 55 5.58 7.27 -6.66
N SER A 56 6.57 8.15 -6.49
CA SER A 56 7.62 8.41 -7.47
C SER A 56 8.52 7.19 -7.72
N GLU A 57 8.62 6.31 -6.72
CA GLU A 57 9.37 5.05 -6.79
C GLU A 57 8.58 3.92 -7.47
N PHE A 58 7.26 4.11 -7.66
CA PHE A 58 6.43 3.12 -8.33
C PHE A 58 6.73 3.12 -9.82
N SER A 59 7.01 1.93 -10.35
CA SER A 59 7.11 1.67 -11.80
C SER A 59 5.76 1.28 -12.37
N ARG A 60 5.01 0.44 -11.65
CA ARG A 60 3.76 -0.15 -12.15
C ARG A 60 2.88 -0.56 -10.99
N LEU A 61 1.58 -0.35 -11.14
CA LEU A 61 0.56 -0.82 -10.21
C LEU A 61 -0.30 -1.85 -10.95
N SER A 62 -0.44 -3.03 -10.37
CA SER A 62 -1.32 -4.08 -10.87
C SER A 62 -2.28 -4.47 -9.76
N ILE A 63 -3.53 -4.77 -10.09
CA ILE A 63 -4.45 -5.36 -9.13
C ILE A 63 -3.91 -6.76 -8.83
N ALA A 64 -3.74 -7.10 -7.55
CA ALA A 64 -3.44 -8.49 -7.21
C ALA A 64 -4.70 -9.28 -7.56
N LYS A 65 -4.68 -9.97 -8.71
CA LYS A 65 -5.71 -10.94 -9.05
C LYS A 65 -5.63 -12.01 -7.97
N THR A 66 -6.62 -12.05 -7.08
CA THR A 66 -7.00 -13.30 -6.44
C THR A 66 -7.38 -14.21 -7.60
N ALA A 67 -6.60 -15.26 -7.84
CA ALA A 67 -6.98 -16.30 -8.78
C ALA A 67 -8.22 -17.00 -8.19
N ALA A 68 -9.39 -16.48 -8.55
CA ALA A 68 -10.60 -17.27 -8.66
C ALA A 68 -10.80 -17.47 -10.17
N GLU A 69 -10.10 -18.47 -10.71
CA GLU A 69 -10.53 -19.33 -11.82
C GLU A 69 -9.53 -20.48 -11.98
#